data_AF-A0A9P7T3R2-F1
#
_entry.id   AF-A0A9P7T3R2-F1
#
_cell.length_a   1.000
_cell.length_b   1.000
_cell.length_c   1.000
_cell.angle_alpha   90.00
_cell.angle_beta   90.00
_cell.angle_gamma   90.00
#
_symmetry.space_group_name_H-M   'P 1'
#
loop_
_entity.id
_entity.type
_entity.pdbx_description
1 polymer ?
#
loop_
_entity_poly.entity_id
_entity_poly.type
_entity_poly.pdbx_seq_one_letter_code
_entity_poly.pdbx_strand_id
1 'polypeptide(L)'
;MGAFLFFSVLGLFPVAGQNVYLINPSLVKEISIQHPVTGKRATVRCVNFDPAYREVYIQSARVNGEPWTRSWIGHEFFTEGWTLELTLGREESDWGKAPGDRPPSWTSS
;
A
#
# COMPACT_ATOMS: atom_id res chain seq x y z
N MET A 1 -19.86 -3.86 5.62
CA MET A 1 -19.32 -2.93 4.59
C MET A 1 -18.29 -1.93 5.12
N GLY A 2 -18.32 -1.51 6.39
CA GLY A 2 -17.36 -0.52 6.93
C GLY A 2 -15.87 -0.89 6.81
N ALA A 3 -15.51 -2.16 7.03
CA ALA A 3 -14.11 -2.61 6.89
C ALA A 3 -13.57 -2.45 5.46
N PHE A 4 -14.38 -2.72 4.44
CA PHE A 4 -14.01 -2.53 3.04
C PHE A 4 -13.70 -1.06 2.73
N LEU A 5 -14.57 -0.15 3.21
CA LEU A 5 -14.35 1.29 3.07
C LEU A 5 -13.07 1.72 3.77
N PHE A 6 -12.85 1.27 5.01
CA PHE A 6 -11.64 1.60 5.78
C PHE A 6 -10.37 1.17 5.04
N PHE A 7 -10.32 -0.06 4.53
CA PHE A 7 -9.19 -0.57 3.77
C PHE A 7 -8.97 0.17 2.45
N SER A 8 -10.07 0.56 1.77
CA SER A 8 -10.00 1.42 0.58
C SER A 8 -9.41 2.80 0.89
N VAL A 9 -9.81 3.41 2.01
CA VAL A 9 -9.23 4.69 2.47
C VAL A 9 -7.75 4.54 2.84
N LEU A 10 -7.40 3.47 3.53
CA LEU A 10 -6.03 3.14 3.91
C LEU A 10 -5.11 2.91 2.70
N GLY A 11 -5.66 2.52 1.55
CA GLY A 11 -4.87 2.15 0.36
C GLY A 11 -4.31 0.73 0.46
N LEU A 12 -4.93 -0.16 1.23
CA LEU A 12 -4.51 -1.56 1.38
C LEU A 12 -5.72 -2.48 1.33
N PHE A 13 -5.59 -3.66 0.73
CA PHE A 13 -6.65 -4.67 0.74
C PHE A 13 -6.12 -6.03 1.21
N PRO A 14 -6.64 -6.60 2.31
CA PRO A 14 -6.15 -7.87 2.84
C PRO A 14 -6.61 -9.05 1.97
N VAL A 15 -5.68 -9.92 1.60
CA VAL A 15 -5.98 -11.21 0.98
C VAL A 15 -6.21 -12.24 2.08
N ALA A 16 -7.43 -12.78 2.15
CA ALA A 16 -7.82 -13.71 3.21
C ALA A 16 -6.92 -14.96 3.24
N GLY A 17 -6.44 -15.31 4.44
CA GLY A 17 -5.61 -16.49 4.66
C GLY A 17 -4.15 -16.36 4.21
N GLN A 18 -3.70 -15.16 3.82
CA GLN A 18 -2.33 -14.92 3.38
C GLN A 18 -1.70 -13.72 4.09
N ASN A 19 -0.36 -13.72 4.19
CA ASN A 19 0.43 -12.59 4.66
C ASN A 19 0.59 -11.53 3.55
N VAL A 20 -0.53 -11.09 2.95
CA VAL A 20 -0.53 -10.25 1.75
C VAL A 20 -1.62 -9.19 1.86
N TYR A 21 -1.20 -7.93 1.75
CA TYR A 21 -2.05 -6.78 1.52
C TYR A 21 -1.74 -6.21 0.14
N LEU A 22 -2.75 -6.14 -0.73
CA LEU A 22 -2.61 -5.49 -2.03
C LEU A 22 -2.54 -3.98 -1.84
N ILE A 23 -1.63 -3.32 -2.54
CA ILE A 23 -1.43 -1.87 -2.45
C ILE A 23 -2.35 -1.17 -3.44
N ASN A 24 -3.08 -0.17 -2.95
CA ASN A 24 -3.90 0.74 -3.72
C ASN A 24 -3.53 2.19 -3.37
N PRO A 25 -3.82 3.18 -4.22
CA PRO A 25 -3.71 4.58 -3.83
C PRO A 25 -4.60 4.86 -2.62
N SER A 26 -4.04 5.47 -1.57
CA SER A 26 -4.85 5.90 -0.41
C SER A 26 -5.76 7.08 -0.81
N LEU A 27 -6.98 7.08 -0.27
CA LEU A 27 -7.94 8.16 -0.48
C LEU A 27 -7.67 9.39 0.39
N VAL A 28 -6.62 9.36 1.22
CA VAL A 28 -6.17 10.49 2.02
C VAL A 28 -4.68 10.71 1.81
N LYS A 29 -4.22 11.92 2.14
CA LYS A 29 -2.80 12.27 2.00
C LYS A 29 -1.90 11.41 2.88
N GLU A 30 -2.34 11.12 4.10
CA GLU A 30 -1.58 10.34 5.07
C GLU A 30 -2.52 9.72 6.10
N ILE A 31 -2.27 8.48 6.48
CA ILE A 31 -2.98 7.78 7.54
C ILE A 31 -2.01 6.87 8.29
N SER A 32 -2.09 6.89 9.62
CA SER A 32 -1.28 6.05 10.50
C SER A 32 -2.17 5.22 11.42
N ILE A 33 -1.80 3.96 11.58
CA ILE A 33 -2.47 3.01 12.47
C ILE A 33 -1.47 2.60 13.54
N GLN A 34 -1.85 2.78 14.80
CA GLN A 34 -1.04 2.32 15.92
C GLN A 34 -1.38 0.86 16.22
N HIS A 35 -0.34 0.02 16.26
CA HIS A 35 -0.47 -1.35 16.71
C HIS A 35 -0.73 -1.36 18.22
N PRO A 36 -1.81 -2.03 18.70
CA PRO A 36 -2.25 -1.92 20.10
C PRO A 36 -1.25 -2.51 21.11
N VAL A 37 -0.51 -3.56 20.73
CA VAL A 37 0.46 -4.22 21.61
C VAL A 37 1.85 -3.59 21.55
N THR A 38 2.45 -3.48 20.35
CA THR A 38 3.81 -2.95 20.18
C THR A 38 3.89 -1.43 20.27
N GLY A 39 2.76 -0.71 20.14
CA GLY A 39 2.71 0.76 20.11
C GLY A 39 3.29 1.39 18.83
N LYS A 40 3.88 0.58 17.94
CA LYS A 40 4.46 1.02 16.67
C LYS A 40 3.38 1.54 15.72
N ARG A 41 3.75 2.43 14.81
CA ARG A 41 2.83 3.08 13.87
C ARG A 41 3.12 2.69 12.44
N ALA A 42 2.16 2.04 11.80
CA ALA A 42 2.20 1.77 10.38
C ALA A 42 1.58 2.95 9.63
N THR A 43 2.25 3.49 8.63
CA THR A 43 1.84 4.73 7.95
C THR A 43 1.78 4.52 6.45
N VAL A 44 0.67 4.94 5.83
CA VAL A 44 0.56 5.08 4.38
C VAL A 44 0.51 6.56 4.05
N ARG A 45 1.35 7.01 3.13
CA ARG A 45 1.47 8.41 2.72
C ARG A 45 1.46 8.52 1.20
N CYS A 46 0.68 9.45 0.67
CA CYS A 46 0.61 9.77 -0.75
C CYS A 46 1.39 11.06 -1.03
N VAL A 47 2.46 10.95 -1.81
CA VAL A 47 3.17 12.07 -2.45
C VAL A 47 2.39 12.46 -3.71
N ASN A 48 2.22 13.77 -3.94
CA ASN A 48 1.35 14.34 -4.97
C ASN A 48 -0.14 13.99 -4.80
N PHE A 49 -0.61 13.90 -3.55
CA PHE A 49 -2.03 13.66 -3.27
C PHE A 49 -2.94 14.75 -3.88
N ASP A 50 -3.79 14.29 -4.79
CA ASP A 50 -4.95 14.90 -5.46
C ASP A 50 -6.27 14.99 -4.66
N PRO A 51 -6.69 16.08 -3.98
CA PRO A 51 -8.02 16.14 -3.37
C PRO A 51 -9.17 16.03 -4.38
N ALA A 52 -8.94 16.39 -5.65
CA ALA A 52 -9.88 16.19 -6.75
C ALA A 52 -9.76 14.80 -7.41
N TYR A 53 -8.89 13.93 -6.89
CA TYR A 53 -8.64 12.57 -7.36
C TYR A 53 -8.36 12.47 -8.87
N ARG A 54 -7.55 13.39 -9.40
CA ARG A 54 -7.03 13.29 -10.79
C ARG A 54 -5.72 12.53 -10.86
N GLU A 55 -4.91 12.63 -9.79
CA GLU A 55 -3.65 11.89 -9.61
C GLU A 55 -3.94 10.59 -8.85
N VAL A 56 -4.36 9.52 -9.54
CA VAL A 56 -4.80 8.26 -8.91
C VAL A 56 -3.89 7.06 -9.19
N TYR A 57 -2.96 7.19 -10.13
CA TYR A 57 -2.09 6.08 -10.52
C TYR A 57 -0.79 6.11 -9.74
N ILE A 58 -0.42 4.98 -9.15
CA ILE A 58 0.85 4.83 -8.44
C ILE A 58 2.00 4.84 -9.47
N GLN A 59 2.91 5.79 -9.31
CA GLN A 59 4.11 5.95 -10.14
C GLN A 59 5.31 5.21 -9.56
N SER A 60 5.42 5.21 -8.24
CA SER A 60 6.44 4.48 -7.49
C SER A 60 6.04 4.34 -6.04
N ALA A 61 6.62 3.36 -5.35
CA ALA A 61 6.46 3.18 -3.92
C ALA A 61 7.82 3.11 -3.22
N ARG A 62 7.85 3.54 -1.96
CA ARG A 62 8.97 3.33 -1.04
C ARG A 62 8.46 2.75 0.27
N VAL A 63 9.20 1.79 0.82
CA VAL A 63 8.95 1.25 2.15
C VAL A 63 10.14 1.59 3.02
N ASN A 64 9.91 2.33 4.10
CA ASN A 64 10.94 2.83 5.00
C ASN A 64 12.09 3.57 4.27
N GLY A 65 11.75 4.29 3.19
CA GLY A 65 12.70 5.05 2.37
C GLY A 65 13.34 4.26 1.22
N GLU A 66 13.27 2.92 1.25
CA GLU A 66 13.83 2.06 0.21
C GLU A 66 12.84 1.86 -0.95
N PRO A 67 13.31 1.79 -2.22
CA PRO A 67 12.46 1.50 -3.36
C PRO A 67 11.69 0.19 -3.18
N TRP A 68 10.37 0.24 -3.41
CA TRP A 68 9.49 -0.92 -3.35
C TRP A 68 8.76 -1.06 -4.67
N THR A 69 9.00 -2.16 -5.39
CA THR A 69 8.41 -2.41 -6.71
C THR A 69 7.21 -3.35 -6.66
N ARG A 70 7.04 -4.09 -5.54
CA ARG A 70 5.98 -5.08 -5.38
C ARG A 70 4.63 -4.39 -5.17
N SER A 71 3.61 -4.88 -5.86
CA SER A 71 2.22 -4.38 -5.76
C SER A 71 1.49 -4.81 -4.48
N TRP A 72 2.22 -5.35 -3.52
CA TRP A 72 1.72 -5.88 -2.27
C TRP A 72 2.72 -5.67 -1.14
N ILE A 73 2.24 -5.78 0.09
CA ILE A 73 3.04 -5.70 1.32
C ILE A 73 2.60 -6.76 2.33
N GLY A 74 3.51 -7.21 3.18
CA GLY A 74 3.22 -8.16 4.24
C GLY A 74 2.63 -7.51 5.49
N HIS A 75 2.15 -8.34 6.41
CA HIS A 75 1.59 -7.95 7.70
C HIS A 75 2.64 -7.33 8.64
N GLU A 76 3.93 -7.54 8.36
CA GLU A 76 5.06 -6.88 8.99
C GLU A 76 4.92 -5.36 8.93
N PHE A 77 4.24 -4.83 7.90
CA PHE A 77 3.87 -3.42 7.82
C PHE A 77 3.21 -2.91 9.11
N PHE A 78 2.26 -3.68 9.67
CA PHE A 78 1.53 -3.32 10.88
C PHE A 78 2.30 -3.64 12.15
N THR A 79 2.95 -4.79 12.22
CA THR A 79 3.61 -5.25 13.45
C THR A 79 4.93 -4.54 13.72
N GLU A 80 5.67 -4.18 12.66
CA GLU A 80 6.95 -3.49 12.73
C GLU A 80 6.85 -1.97 12.54
N GLY A 81 5.66 -1.44 12.21
CA GLY A 81 5.41 -0.01 12.08
C GLY A 81 6.13 0.62 10.90
N TRP A 82 5.96 0.03 9.71
CA TRP A 82 6.59 0.53 8.50
C TRP A 82 5.88 1.77 7.94
N THR A 83 6.60 2.52 7.12
CA THR A 83 6.06 3.64 6.34
C THR A 83 6.07 3.28 4.86
N LEU A 84 4.89 3.29 4.24
CA LEU A 84 4.66 3.12 2.81
C LEU A 84 4.40 4.50 2.19
N GLU A 85 5.32 4.97 1.37
CA GLU A 85 5.16 6.20 0.59
C GLU A 85 4.81 5.87 -0.86
N LEU A 86 3.66 6.32 -1.33
CA LEU A 86 3.18 6.15 -2.70
C LEU A 86 3.28 7.48 -3.44
N THR A 87 4.00 7.52 -4.55
CA THR A 87 4.00 8.70 -5.43
C THR A 87 2.90 8.54 -6.47
N LEU A 88 1.96 9.49 -6.52
CA LEU A 88 0.82 9.44 -7.42
C LEU A 88 1.03 10.31 -8.68
N GLY A 89 0.31 9.95 -9.74
CA GLY A 89 0.33 10.61 -11.05
C GLY A 89 -0.98 10.40 -11.83
N ARG A 90 -1.16 11.12 -12.94
CA ARG A 90 -2.36 11.07 -13.80
C ARG A 90 -2.45 9.88 -14.73
N GLU A 91 -1.31 9.30 -15.07
CA GLU A 91 -1.21 8.26 -16.09
C GLU A 91 -0.70 6.96 -15.48
N GLU A 92 -1.03 5.84 -16.11
CA GLU A 92 -0.52 4.53 -15.68
C GLU A 92 1.01 4.48 -15.78
N SER A 93 1.64 3.92 -14.75
CA SER A 93 3.10 3.72 -14.71
C SER A 93 3.46 2.26 -14.96
N ASP A 94 4.75 1.95 -15.05
CA ASP A 94 5.25 0.57 -15.12
C ASP A 94 5.49 -0.10 -13.76
N TRP A 95 5.16 0.60 -12.66
CA TRP A 95 5.32 0.07 -11.31
C TRP A 95 4.44 -1.17 -11.08
N GLY A 96 5.02 -2.21 -10.45
CA GLY A 96 4.28 -3.42 -10.10
C GLY A 96 3.94 -4.36 -11.26
N LYS A 97 4.39 -4.08 -12.49
CA LYS A 97 4.05 -4.90 -13.69
C LYS A 97 4.89 -6.16 -13.85
N ALA A 98 6.13 -6.15 -13.33
CA ALA A 98 7.06 -7.26 -13.53
C ALA A 98 6.52 -8.55 -12.89
N PRO A 99 6.77 -9.74 -13.47
CA PRO A 99 6.27 -11.00 -12.91
C PRO A 99 6.62 -11.22 -11.43
N GLY A 100 7.82 -10.81 -11.01
CA GLY A 100 8.27 -10.92 -9.61
C GLY A 100 7.67 -9.88 -8.64
N ASP A 101 7.02 -8.84 -9.15
CA ASP A 101 6.38 -7.79 -8.34
C ASP A 101 4.89 -8.08 -8.05
N ARG A 102 4.37 -9.16 -8.64
CA ARG A 102 2.99 -9.59 -8.46
C ARG A 102 2.81 -10.23 -7.08
N PRO A 103 1.59 -10.18 -6.51
CA PRO A 103 1.29 -10.93 -5.30
C PRO A 103 1.53 -12.43 -5.53
N PRO A 104 1.99 -13.16 -4.50
CA PRO A 104 2.19 -14.59 -4.61
C PRO A 104 0.88 -15.31 -4.93
N SER A 105 0.97 -16.40 -5.66
CA SER A 105 -0.15 -17.29 -5.95
C SER A 105 0.29 -18.73 -5.74
N TRP A 106 -0.66 -19.65 -5.55
CA TRP A 106 -0.34 -21.04 -5.26
C TRP A 106 0.56 -21.71 -6.32
N THR A 107 0.45 -21.30 -7.58
CA THR A 107 1.15 -21.92 -8.71
C THR A 107 2.34 -21.10 -9.22
N SER A 108 2.72 -20.00 -8.57
CA SER A 108 3.89 -19.23 -9.02
C SER A 108 5.15 -20.05 -8.80
N SER A 109 5.65 -20.60 -9.91
CA SER A 109 6.93 -21.30 -10.08
C SER A 109 7.94 -20.35 -10.74
#